data_AF-A0A3B8IQZ3-F1
#
_entry.id   AF-A0A3B8IQZ3-F1
#
_cell.length_a   1.000
_cell.length_b   1.000
_cell.length_c   1.000
_cell.angle_alpha   90.00
_cell.angle_beta   90.00
_cell.angle_gamma   90.00
#
_symmetry.space_group_name_H-M   'P 1'
#
loop_
_entity.id
_entity.type
_entity.pdbx_description
1 polymer ?
#
loop_
_entity_poly.entity_id
_entity_poly.type
_entity_poly.pdbx_seq_one_letter_code
_entity_poly.pdbx_strand_id
1 'polypeptide(L)'
;MAEGVPDEDAPPTHWTVVQGWRQRSPLRGGHTFIIVAHHPQTDKVLTLESNSYYKLKGVGYRNIGNVKDFPTPPDRWWERPDVPTWEKIKQSYPNRKQARLKVRNRSFAGV
;
A
#
# COMPACT_ATOMS: atom_id res chain seq x y z
N MET A 1 -0.41 -11.76 13.78
CA MET A 1 -0.93 -10.64 14.61
C MET A 1 -0.33 -9.33 14.13
N ALA A 2 -1.03 -8.21 14.31
CA ALA A 2 -0.59 -6.87 13.90
C ALA A 2 -0.46 -5.94 15.12
N GLU A 3 0.27 -4.84 14.97
CA GLU A 3 0.44 -3.80 15.99
C GLU A 3 -0.07 -2.47 15.47
N GLY A 4 -0.74 -1.69 16.31
CA GLY A 4 -1.14 -0.32 15.94
C GLY A 4 0.09 0.55 15.69
N VAL A 5 -0.03 1.50 14.78
CA VAL A 5 0.99 2.54 14.61
C VAL A 5 0.66 3.74 15.51
N PRO A 6 1.66 4.47 16.03
CA PRO A 6 1.43 5.62 16.89
C PRO A 6 0.89 6.83 16.12
N ASP A 7 1.20 6.93 14.82
CA ASP A 7 0.81 8.03 13.95
C ASP A 7 0.36 7.47 12.58
N GLU A 8 -0.85 7.85 12.19
CA GLU A 8 -1.48 7.44 10.93
C GLU A 8 -1.00 8.27 9.73
N ASP A 9 -0.36 9.41 9.97
CA ASP A 9 0.25 10.30 8.98
C ASP A 9 1.72 9.98 8.68
N ALA A 10 2.41 9.34 9.63
CA ALA A 10 3.77 8.87 9.44
C ALA A 10 3.92 7.98 8.21
N PRO A 11 5.07 8.04 7.51
CA PRO A 11 5.36 7.12 6.42
C PRO A 11 5.23 5.66 6.86
N PRO A 12 4.60 4.81 6.04
CA PRO A 12 4.29 3.45 6.42
C PRO A 12 5.57 2.62 6.45
N THR A 13 5.77 1.88 7.54
CA THR A 13 6.80 0.83 7.56
C THR A 13 6.43 -0.28 6.57
N HIS A 14 7.42 -1.07 6.13
CA HIS A 14 7.13 -2.27 5.34
C HIS A 14 6.16 -3.19 6.07
N TRP A 15 5.30 -3.86 5.30
CA TRP A 15 4.25 -4.74 5.79
C TRP A 15 3.26 -4.03 6.72
N THR A 16 2.67 -2.94 6.25
CA THR A 16 1.61 -2.20 6.96
C THR A 16 0.28 -2.41 6.25
N VAL A 17 -0.74 -2.90 6.96
CA VAL A 17 -2.11 -2.89 6.44
C VAL A 17 -2.71 -1.51 6.63
N VAL A 18 -3.37 -1.01 5.61
CA VAL A 18 -4.06 0.28 5.62
C VAL A 18 -5.52 0.04 5.29
N GLN A 19 -6.40 0.55 6.15
CA GLN A 19 -7.81 0.72 5.86
C GLN A 19 -8.07 2.22 5.67
N GLY A 20 -8.45 2.61 4.45
CA GLY A 20 -8.77 3.99 4.11
C GLY A 20 -10.26 4.19 3.83
N TRP A 21 -10.75 5.42 3.98
CA TRP A 21 -12.09 5.88 3.62
C TRP A 21 -12.03 7.32 3.08
N ARG A 22 -12.87 7.60 2.08
CA ARG A 22 -12.99 8.95 1.48
C ARG A 22 -13.88 9.88 2.31
N GLN A 23 -14.86 9.33 3.00
CA GLN A 23 -15.80 10.07 3.85
C GLN A 23 -15.83 9.48 5.27
N ARG A 24 -15.98 10.33 6.29
CA ARG A 24 -15.93 9.93 7.71
C ARG A 24 -17.29 9.60 8.31
N SER A 25 -18.34 10.33 7.94
CA SER A 25 -19.68 10.19 8.53
C SER A 25 -20.77 10.29 7.44
N PRO A 26 -21.33 9.16 6.97
CA PRO A 26 -20.93 7.78 7.28
C PRO A 26 -19.59 7.40 6.61
N LEU A 27 -18.96 6.32 7.08
CA LEU A 27 -17.77 5.76 6.42
C LEU A 27 -18.12 5.27 5.00
N ARG A 28 -17.55 5.90 3.97
CA ARG A 28 -17.79 5.54 2.55
C ARG A 28 -16.53 5.63 1.70
N GLY A 29 -16.58 4.94 0.56
CA GLY A 29 -15.44 4.84 -0.38
C GLY A 29 -14.25 4.16 0.28
N GLY A 30 -14.52 3.13 1.08
CA GLY A 30 -13.49 2.39 1.82
C GLY A 30 -12.63 1.52 0.93
N HIS A 31 -11.37 1.34 1.29
CA HIS A 31 -10.47 0.40 0.61
C HIS A 31 -9.42 -0.16 1.57
N THR A 32 -9.16 -1.46 1.49
CA THR A 32 -8.13 -2.14 2.29
C THR A 32 -6.99 -2.58 1.38
N PHE A 33 -5.76 -2.31 1.79
CA PHE A 33 -4.56 -2.73 1.06
C PHE A 33 -3.38 -2.91 2.02
N ILE A 34 -2.37 -3.64 1.59
CA ILE A 34 -1.14 -3.85 2.37
C ILE A 34 -0.02 -3.10 1.67
N ILE A 35 0.66 -2.21 2.37
CA ILE A 35 1.91 -1.62 1.92
C ILE A 35 3.02 -2.60 2.26
N VAL A 36 3.59 -3.23 1.23
CA VAL A 36 4.67 -4.22 1.41
C VAL A 36 6.05 -3.58 1.39
N ALA A 37 6.19 -2.42 0.76
CA ALA A 37 7.44 -1.66 0.72
C ALA A 37 7.18 -0.15 0.61
N HIS A 38 8.07 0.64 1.18
CA HIS A 38 8.14 2.10 1.06
C HIS A 38 9.57 2.47 0.69
N HIS A 39 9.73 3.31 -0.33
CA HIS A 39 11.01 3.84 -0.77
C HIS A 39 11.14 5.30 -0.27
N PRO A 40 11.92 5.55 0.80
CA PRO A 40 11.91 6.85 1.49
C PRO A 40 12.29 8.03 0.60
N GLN A 41 13.21 7.84 -0.35
CA GLN A 41 13.76 8.93 -1.17
C GLN A 41 12.75 9.49 -2.17
N THR A 42 11.79 8.68 -2.63
CA THR A 42 10.75 9.11 -3.59
C THR A 42 9.35 9.10 -3.01
N ASP A 43 9.22 8.75 -1.73
CA ASP A 43 7.96 8.52 -1.01
C ASP A 43 7.03 7.46 -1.64
N LYS A 44 7.53 6.65 -2.57
CA LYS A 44 6.72 5.66 -3.29
C LYS A 44 6.38 4.48 -2.38
N VAL A 45 5.14 4.02 -2.46
CA VAL A 45 4.65 2.86 -1.71
C VAL A 45 4.19 1.76 -2.65
N LEU A 46 4.69 0.55 -2.42
CA LEU A 46 4.26 -0.64 -3.13
C LEU A 46 3.11 -1.28 -2.35
N THR A 47 1.93 -1.33 -2.97
CA THR A 47 0.73 -1.87 -2.34
C THR A 47 0.38 -3.22 -2.91
N LEU A 48 0.06 -4.21 -2.07
CA LEU A 48 -0.68 -5.41 -2.42
C LEU A 48 -2.17 -5.21 -2.16
N GLU A 49 -2.98 -5.43 -3.18
CA GLU A 49 -4.43 -5.29 -3.11
C GLU A 49 -5.14 -6.14 -4.15
N SER A 50 -6.44 -6.32 -3.97
CA SER A 50 -7.36 -6.76 -5.02
C SER A 50 -8.22 -5.56 -5.40
N ASN A 51 -8.13 -5.12 -6.65
CA ASN A 51 -8.79 -3.88 -7.08
C ASN A 51 -9.21 -3.93 -8.54
N SER A 52 -10.53 -3.92 -8.76
CA SER A 52 -11.12 -3.96 -10.10
C SER A 52 -10.84 -2.71 -10.93
N TYR A 53 -10.67 -1.54 -10.29
CA TYR A 53 -10.33 -0.29 -10.98
C TYR A 53 -8.97 -0.39 -11.70
N TYR A 54 -8.00 -1.05 -11.07
CA TYR A 54 -6.69 -1.32 -11.64
C TYR A 54 -6.62 -2.65 -12.40
N LYS A 55 -7.79 -3.25 -12.71
CA LYS A 55 -7.94 -4.52 -13.43
C LYS A 55 -7.19 -5.70 -12.78
N LEU A 56 -6.98 -5.63 -11.46
CA LEU A 56 -6.32 -6.70 -10.70
C LEU A 56 -7.32 -7.84 -10.46
N LYS A 57 -7.15 -8.95 -11.18
CA LYS A 57 -7.95 -10.18 -11.00
C LYS A 57 -7.36 -11.05 -9.88
N GLY A 58 -7.63 -10.67 -8.64
CA GLY A 58 -6.99 -11.24 -7.45
C GLY A 58 -5.90 -10.30 -6.91
N VAL A 59 -4.95 -10.85 -6.15
CA VAL A 59 -3.88 -10.06 -5.53
C VAL A 59 -2.93 -9.50 -6.60
N GLY A 60 -2.58 -8.22 -6.48
CA GLY A 60 -1.68 -7.53 -7.37
C GLY A 60 -1.06 -6.29 -6.77
N TYR A 61 -0.07 -5.77 -7.47
CA TYR A 61 0.55 -4.48 -7.20
C TYR A 61 -0.22 -3.39 -7.95
N ARG A 62 -0.70 -2.39 -7.22
CA ARG A 62 -1.41 -1.23 -7.80
C ARG A 62 -0.56 -0.60 -8.91
N ASN A 63 -1.19 -0.38 -10.07
CA ASN A 63 -0.56 0.21 -11.25
C ASN A 63 0.67 -0.54 -11.80
N ILE A 64 0.86 -1.81 -11.43
CA ILE A 64 1.91 -2.67 -12.01
C ILE A 64 1.28 -3.93 -12.59
N GLY A 65 0.50 -4.69 -11.82
CA GLY A 65 -0.14 -5.91 -12.31
C GLY A 65 -0.38 -6.97 -11.24
N ASN A 66 -0.96 -8.09 -11.65
CA ASN A 66 -1.26 -9.20 -10.75
C ASN A 66 0.01 -9.95 -10.30
N VAL A 67 0.01 -10.45 -9.05
CA VAL A 67 1.13 -11.24 -8.51
C VAL A 67 1.36 -12.53 -9.31
N LYS A 68 0.32 -13.10 -9.93
CA LYS A 68 0.47 -14.29 -10.78
C LYS A 68 1.39 -14.03 -12.00
N ASP A 69 1.37 -12.80 -12.52
CA ASP A 69 2.13 -12.39 -13.70
C ASP A 69 3.46 -11.74 -13.28
N PHE A 70 3.47 -11.08 -12.13
CA PHE A 70 4.63 -10.46 -11.49
C PHE A 70 4.81 -11.05 -10.07
N PRO A 71 5.39 -12.25 -9.91
CA PRO A 71 5.53 -12.88 -8.58
C PRO A 71 6.38 -12.03 -7.64
N THR A 72 7.36 -11.34 -8.19
CA THR A 72 8.10 -10.25 -7.55
C THR A 72 7.77 -8.94 -8.25
N PRO A 73 7.79 -7.80 -7.53
CA PRO A 73 7.68 -6.52 -8.18
C PRO A 73 8.90 -6.28 -9.09
N PRO A 74 8.76 -5.48 -10.16
CA PRO A 74 9.88 -5.10 -11.00
C PRO A 74 10.98 -4.39 -10.21
N ASP A 75 12.22 -4.51 -10.68
CA ASP A 75 13.33 -3.72 -10.16
C ASP A 75 13.04 -2.22 -10.31
N ARG A 76 13.50 -1.44 -9.32
CA ARG A 76 13.32 0.02 -9.29
C ARG A 76 11.86 0.45 -9.50
N TRP A 77 10.90 -0.32 -8.96
CA TRP A 77 9.47 -0.03 -9.05
C TRP A 77 9.11 1.40 -8.61
N TRP A 78 9.91 2.00 -7.72
CA TRP A 78 9.76 3.39 -7.26
C TRP A 78 10.05 4.46 -8.33
N GLU A 79 10.64 4.11 -9.47
CA GLU A 79 10.86 5.02 -10.59
C GLU A 79 9.67 5.07 -11.55
N ARG A 80 8.72 4.13 -11.39
CA ARG A 80 7.52 4.11 -12.22
C ARG A 80 6.61 5.29 -11.85
N PRO A 81 6.15 6.08 -12.83
CA PRO A 81 5.34 7.27 -12.56
C PRO A 81 4.02 6.90 -11.87
N ASP A 82 3.43 5.77 -12.26
CA ASP A 82 2.10 5.35 -11.82
C ASP A 82 2.07 4.72 -10.43
N VAL A 83 3.21 4.34 -9.86
CA VAL A 83 3.25 3.88 -8.47
C VAL A 83 2.90 5.07 -7.57
N PRO A 84 1.94 4.95 -6.64
CA PRO A 84 1.55 6.07 -5.80
C PRO A 84 2.64 6.41 -4.77
N THR A 85 2.71 7.69 -4.41
CA THR A 85 3.41 8.10 -3.18
C THR A 85 2.52 7.89 -1.96
N TRP A 86 3.11 7.82 -0.77
CA TRP A 86 2.34 7.82 0.46
C TRP A 86 1.47 9.08 0.57
N GLU A 87 2.02 10.24 0.22
CA GLU A 87 1.25 11.48 0.14
C GLU A 87 -0.01 11.35 -0.75
N LYS A 88 0.10 10.72 -1.92
CA LYS A 88 -1.06 10.48 -2.79
C LYS A 88 -2.09 9.54 -2.16
N ILE A 89 -1.65 8.54 -1.40
CA ILE A 89 -2.53 7.65 -0.64
C ILE A 89 -3.29 8.44 0.43
N LYS A 90 -2.60 9.30 1.19
CA LYS A 90 -3.22 10.15 2.23
C LYS A 90 -4.30 11.07 1.63
N GLN A 91 -4.03 11.68 0.48
CA GLN A 91 -5.01 12.51 -0.24
C GLN A 91 -6.22 11.70 -0.73
N SER A 92 -5.99 10.47 -1.19
CA SER A 92 -7.05 9.58 -1.70
C SER A 92 -7.92 9.01 -0.59
N TYR A 93 -7.36 8.85 0.61
CA TYR A 93 -8.01 8.30 1.80
C TYR A 93 -7.71 9.18 3.02
N PRO A 94 -8.34 10.36 3.14
CA PRO A 94 -8.08 11.31 4.22
C PRO A 94 -8.44 10.75 5.60
N ASN A 95 -9.38 9.80 5.66
CA ASN A 95 -9.70 9.06 6.87
C ASN A 95 -9.08 7.68 6.73
N ARG A 96 -8.14 7.32 7.60
CA ARG A 96 -7.44 6.03 7.48
C ARG A 96 -6.93 5.52 8.81
N LYS A 97 -6.69 4.21 8.85
CA LYS A 97 -6.06 3.48 9.94
C LYS A 97 -4.99 2.56 9.40
N GLN A 98 -3.91 2.39 10.16
CA GLN A 98 -2.75 1.60 9.82
C GLN A 98 -2.45 0.61 10.95
N ALA A 99 -2.01 -0.59 10.57
CA ALA A 99 -1.44 -1.54 11.51
C ALA A 99 -0.24 -2.25 10.88
N ARG A 100 0.85 -2.34 11.64
CA ARG A 100 2.05 -3.05 11.21
C ARG A 100 1.85 -4.56 11.38
N LEU A 101 2.04 -5.31 10.31
CA LEU A 101 1.94 -6.77 10.34
C LEU A 101 3.22 -7.37 10.94
N LYS A 102 3.05 -8.36 11.81
CA LYS A 102 4.17 -9.22 12.24
C LYS A 102 4.41 -10.29 11.18
N VAL A 103 5.36 -10.03 10.29
CA VAL A 103 5.81 -10.96 9.25
C VAL A 103 7.16 -11.57 9.62
N ARG A 104 7.43 -12.79 9.13
CA ARG A 104 8.72 -13.48 9.36
C ARG A 104 9.87 -12.81 8.62
N ASN A 105 9.64 -12.44 7.37
CA ASN A 105 10.60 -11.70 6.55
C ASN A 105 10.07 -10.28 6.34
N ARG A 106 10.81 -9.29 6.83
CA ARG A 106 10.43 -7.88 6.75
C ARG A 106 10.95 -7.19 5.50
N SER A 107 12.02 -7.71 4.89
CA SER A 107 12.55 -7.21 3.61
C SER A 107 11.75 -7.77 2.45
N PHE A 108 11.24 -6.90 1.59
CA PHE A 108 10.51 -7.26 0.37
C PHE A 108 10.72 -6.18 -0.68
N ALA A 109 10.71 -6.56 -1.96
CA ALA A 109 10.83 -5.62 -3.07
C ALA A 109 12.15 -4.83 -3.15
N GLY A 110 13.26 -5.40 -2.66
CA GLY A 110 14.60 -4.84 -2.82
C GLY A 110 14.88 -3.57 -2.01
N VAL A 111 14.02 -3.27 -1.02
CA VAL A 111 14.17 -2.16 -0.07
C VAL A 111 13.97 -2.63 1.36
#